data_AF-A0A285LUX1-F1
#
_entry.id   AF-A0A285LUX1-F1
#
_cell.length_a   1.000
_cell.length_b   1.000
_cell.length_c   1.000
_cell.angle_alpha   90.00
_cell.angle_beta   90.00
_cell.angle_gamma   90.00
#
_symmetry.space_group_name_H-M   'P 1'
#
loop_
_entity.id
_entity.type
_entity.pdbx_description
1 polymer ?
#
loop_
_entity_poly.entity_id
_entity_poly.type
_entity_poly.pdbx_seq_one_letter_code
_entity_poly.pdbx_strand_id
1 'polypeptide(L)'
;MRGWRFVVDEAGFAFESEEPAELEEAFAVFLELLDYARSTPGTVKRSDELFDIESGSGRTLVDHLLDSRIDRDIRQELHGRLDKIARYEEDPGEWEFAIGAKVLPIAPSIGICVMMAAKQVLIACLTTSTAGRRGAERVVSRTGGPGAQVHFLADETDAPPFWRSILDSDPDLLDNLAEHQHLPFPDIVFAEEIWDQLGRFSGPPLVVRRQVIANLAGLNDHAPRIWSTEKQSVQRVKLMQIEADVICSPESPNTHKNAKAMRQRLVDFDGEQISCEWHAKLSPTCNRIHFAVREGQLFVGIFDEHLPV
;
A
#
# COMPACT_ATOMS: atom_id res chain seq x y z
N MET A 1 1.99 11.42 -13.14
CA MET A 1 3.16 10.64 -12.66
C MET A 1 3.94 10.06 -13.83
N ARG A 2 5.23 10.41 -14.02
CA ARG A 2 6.10 9.81 -15.04
C ARG A 2 7.36 9.26 -14.37
N GLY A 3 7.68 8.01 -14.62
CA GLY A 3 8.83 7.31 -14.04
C GLY A 3 8.47 5.89 -13.61
N TRP A 4 9.49 5.07 -13.34
CA TRP A 4 9.30 3.77 -12.70
C TRP A 4 8.85 3.90 -11.24
N ARG A 5 7.96 3.00 -10.84
CA ARG A 5 7.52 2.82 -9.44
C ARG A 5 7.82 1.43 -8.90
N PHE A 6 8.22 0.52 -9.79
CA PHE A 6 8.42 -0.88 -9.45
C PHE A 6 9.71 -1.42 -10.07
N VAL A 7 10.36 -2.31 -9.35
CA VAL A 7 11.43 -3.18 -9.83
C VAL A 7 11.10 -4.62 -9.52
N VAL A 8 11.46 -5.55 -10.41
CA VAL A 8 11.34 -6.99 -10.13
C VAL A 8 12.49 -7.40 -9.22
N ASP A 9 12.17 -7.96 -8.06
CA ASP A 9 13.12 -8.53 -7.10
C ASP A 9 13.62 -9.89 -7.59
N GLU A 10 14.79 -9.91 -8.23
CA GLU A 10 15.45 -11.14 -8.68
C GLU A 10 15.67 -12.14 -7.54
N ALA A 11 16.06 -11.69 -6.36
CA ALA A 11 16.26 -12.57 -5.21
C ALA A 11 14.94 -13.20 -4.74
N GLY A 12 13.79 -12.74 -5.23
CA GLY A 12 12.48 -13.35 -5.00
C GLY A 12 12.34 -14.69 -5.72
N PHE A 13 13.11 -14.91 -6.79
CA PHE A 13 13.12 -16.15 -7.57
C PHE A 13 14.21 -17.13 -7.12
N ALA A 14 14.94 -16.82 -6.05
CA ALA A 14 15.86 -17.75 -5.38
C ALA A 14 15.06 -18.71 -4.48
N PHE A 15 14.33 -19.65 -5.08
CA PHE A 15 13.39 -20.51 -4.37
C PHE A 15 14.10 -21.45 -3.39
N GLU A 16 13.50 -21.62 -2.20
CA GLU A 16 13.95 -22.61 -1.21
C GLU A 16 13.30 -23.99 -1.45
N SER A 17 12.08 -23.99 -2.00
CA SER A 17 11.32 -25.17 -2.38
C SER A 17 11.40 -25.42 -3.89
N GLU A 18 11.43 -26.70 -4.27
CA GLU A 18 11.45 -27.18 -5.66
C GLU A 18 10.16 -27.90 -6.03
N GLU A 19 9.14 -27.81 -5.17
CA GLU A 19 7.86 -28.46 -5.37
C GLU A 19 7.09 -27.76 -6.51
N PRO A 20 6.76 -28.46 -7.61
CA PRO A 20 6.18 -27.82 -8.79
C PRO A 20 4.88 -27.04 -8.50
N ALA A 21 4.03 -27.55 -7.61
CA ALA A 21 2.78 -26.90 -7.26
C ALA A 21 2.99 -25.55 -6.54
N GLU A 22 4.00 -25.46 -5.68
CA GLU A 22 4.34 -24.22 -4.97
C GLU A 22 4.94 -23.18 -5.91
N LEU A 23 5.80 -23.61 -6.84
CA LEU A 23 6.35 -22.75 -7.88
C LEU A 23 5.26 -22.24 -8.84
N GLU A 24 4.32 -23.11 -9.22
CA GLU A 24 3.18 -22.75 -10.06
C GLU A 24 2.29 -21.69 -9.40
N GLU A 25 1.97 -21.86 -8.12
CA GLU A 25 1.22 -20.88 -7.32
C GLU A 25 1.99 -19.56 -7.21
N ALA A 26 3.30 -19.60 -6.91
CA ALA A 26 4.14 -18.42 -6.84
C ALA A 26 4.19 -17.65 -8.17
N PHE A 27 4.26 -18.35 -9.30
CA PHE A 27 4.21 -17.75 -10.63
C PHE A 27 2.85 -17.12 -10.93
N ALA A 28 1.76 -17.80 -10.60
CA ALA A 28 0.40 -17.28 -10.81
C ALA A 28 0.17 -15.98 -10.02
N VAL A 29 0.50 -15.97 -8.73
CA VAL A 29 0.39 -14.76 -7.88
C VAL A 29 1.28 -13.64 -8.41
N PHE A 30 2.49 -13.95 -8.87
CA PHE A 30 3.39 -12.94 -9.44
C PHE A 30 2.85 -12.36 -10.75
N LEU A 31 2.17 -13.16 -11.58
CA LEU A 31 1.53 -12.68 -12.81
C LEU A 31 0.40 -11.69 -12.51
N GLU A 32 -0.42 -11.95 -11.49
CA GLU A 32 -1.45 -11.03 -11.01
C GLU A 32 -0.82 -9.73 -10.49
N LEU A 33 0.27 -9.84 -9.75
CA LEU A 33 1.03 -8.67 -9.27
C LEU A 33 1.60 -7.83 -10.43
N LEU A 34 2.04 -8.45 -11.53
CA LEU A 34 2.46 -7.72 -12.74
C LEU A 34 1.27 -7.03 -13.42
N ASP A 35 0.08 -7.62 -13.41
CA ASP A 35 -1.13 -6.97 -13.92
C ASP A 35 -1.51 -5.76 -13.08
N TYR A 36 -1.45 -5.89 -11.75
CA TYR A 36 -1.62 -4.78 -10.82
C TYR A 36 -0.61 -3.65 -11.07
N ALA A 37 0.68 -3.97 -11.18
CA ALA A 37 1.71 -2.97 -11.45
C ALA A 37 1.50 -2.25 -12.79
N ARG A 38 0.91 -2.92 -13.78
CA ARG A 38 0.57 -2.32 -15.09
C ARG A 38 -0.69 -1.44 -15.04
N SER A 39 -1.65 -1.74 -14.17
CA SER A 39 -2.86 -0.94 -14.00
C SER A 39 -2.66 0.28 -13.11
N THR A 40 -1.50 0.43 -12.49
CA THR A 40 -1.18 1.53 -11.58
C THR A 40 -0.19 2.53 -12.17
N PRO A 41 -0.08 3.75 -11.60
CA PRO A 41 0.83 4.77 -12.11
C PRO A 41 2.30 4.35 -12.02
N GLY A 42 2.99 4.38 -13.15
CA GLY A 42 4.42 4.17 -13.23
C GLY A 42 4.78 3.01 -14.16
N THR A 43 6.06 2.67 -14.19
CA THR A 43 6.56 1.51 -14.94
C THR A 43 7.28 0.52 -14.05
N VAL A 44 7.34 -0.72 -14.51
CA VAL A 44 8.15 -1.79 -13.93
C VAL A 44 9.49 -1.84 -14.67
N LYS A 45 10.59 -2.02 -13.92
CA LYS A 45 11.90 -2.34 -14.46
C LYS A 45 12.43 -3.67 -13.88
N ARG A 46 13.49 -4.20 -14.48
CA ARG A 46 14.16 -5.40 -13.97
C ARG A 46 15.68 -5.32 -14.15
N SER A 47 16.38 -6.15 -13.38
CA SER A 47 17.80 -6.45 -13.57
C SER A 47 18.03 -7.30 -14.83
N ASP A 48 19.27 -7.25 -15.34
CA ASP A 48 19.76 -8.24 -16.31
C ASP A 48 19.96 -9.62 -15.66
N GLU A 49 20.31 -9.65 -14.37
CA GLU A 49 20.56 -10.88 -13.58
C GLU A 49 19.29 -11.66 -13.22
N LEU A 50 18.10 -11.15 -13.57
CA LEU A 50 16.82 -11.75 -13.18
C LEU A 50 16.71 -13.24 -13.54
N PHE A 51 17.24 -13.60 -14.70
CA PHE A 51 17.16 -14.97 -15.22
C PHE A 51 18.27 -15.88 -14.71
N ASP A 52 19.34 -15.31 -14.15
CA ASP A 52 20.55 -16.01 -13.72
C ASP A 52 20.58 -16.28 -12.21
N ILE A 53 19.61 -15.76 -11.46
CA ILE A 53 19.52 -15.99 -10.01
C ILE A 53 19.29 -17.48 -9.69
N GLU A 54 20.13 -18.02 -8.82
CA GLU A 54 20.06 -19.42 -8.42
C GLU A 54 19.15 -19.62 -7.19
N SER A 55 18.31 -20.64 -7.28
CA SER A 55 17.56 -21.22 -6.17
C SER A 55 18.49 -22.01 -5.24
N GLY A 56 17.99 -22.44 -4.07
CA GLY A 56 18.78 -23.24 -3.12
C GLY A 56 19.31 -24.57 -3.69
N SER A 57 18.69 -25.07 -4.76
CA SER A 57 19.10 -26.25 -5.52
C SER A 57 20.22 -26.00 -6.55
N GLY A 58 20.60 -24.73 -6.78
CA GLY A 58 21.47 -24.31 -7.87
C GLY A 58 20.78 -24.14 -9.23
N ARG A 59 19.44 -24.33 -9.30
CA ARG A 59 18.65 -24.09 -10.52
C ARG A 59 18.33 -22.61 -10.68
N THR A 60 18.43 -22.12 -11.91
CA THR A 60 18.08 -20.73 -12.25
C THR A 60 16.58 -20.57 -12.50
N LEU A 61 16.10 -19.32 -12.59
CA LEU A 61 14.74 -19.05 -13.05
C LEU A 61 14.47 -19.65 -14.44
N VAL A 62 15.45 -19.64 -15.35
CA VAL A 62 15.33 -20.27 -16.67
C VAL A 62 15.08 -21.77 -16.54
N ASP A 63 15.77 -22.46 -15.65
CA ASP A 63 15.59 -23.90 -15.43
C ASP A 63 14.18 -24.23 -14.91
N HIS A 64 13.58 -23.35 -14.11
CA HIS A 64 12.20 -23.51 -13.64
C HIS A 64 11.20 -23.21 -14.76
N LEU A 65 11.44 -22.18 -15.57
CA LEU A 65 10.62 -21.84 -16.74
C LEU A 65 10.69 -22.91 -17.85
N LEU A 66 11.68 -23.79 -17.82
CA LEU A 66 11.79 -24.95 -18.72
C LEU A 66 11.26 -26.26 -18.09
N ASP A 67 10.90 -26.27 -16.81
CA ASP A 67 10.47 -27.46 -16.10
C ASP A 67 9.10 -27.94 -16.57
N SER A 68 9.06 -29.11 -17.21
CA SER A 68 7.81 -29.70 -17.72
C SER A 68 6.81 -30.12 -16.63
N ARG A 69 7.22 -30.12 -15.35
CA ARG A 69 6.34 -30.45 -14.22
C ARG A 69 5.44 -29.28 -13.79
N ILE A 70 5.80 -28.06 -14.18
CA ILE A 70 5.00 -26.86 -13.95
C ILE A 70 4.16 -26.60 -15.21
N ASP A 71 2.92 -26.14 -15.02
CA ASP A 71 2.03 -25.81 -16.12
C ASP A 71 2.71 -24.98 -17.21
N ARG A 72 2.44 -25.37 -18.47
CA ARG A 72 3.10 -24.79 -19.63
C ARG A 72 2.68 -23.34 -19.85
N ASP A 73 1.40 -23.03 -19.66
CA ASP A 73 0.85 -21.73 -20.00
C ASP A 73 1.33 -20.70 -18.98
N ILE A 74 1.34 -21.05 -17.68
CA ILE A 74 1.90 -20.21 -16.61
C ILE A 74 3.38 -19.87 -16.88
N ARG A 75 4.21 -20.86 -17.22
CA ARG A 75 5.63 -20.62 -17.54
C ARG A 75 5.83 -19.73 -18.76
N GLN A 76 5.08 -20.00 -19.85
CA GLN A 76 5.19 -19.21 -21.07
C GLN A 76 4.74 -17.77 -20.86
N GLU A 77 3.67 -17.58 -20.09
CA GLU A 77 3.17 -16.26 -19.76
C GLU A 77 4.15 -15.48 -18.87
N LEU A 78 4.66 -16.08 -17.79
CA LEU A 78 5.62 -15.43 -16.91
C LEU A 78 6.90 -15.05 -17.66
N HIS A 79 7.49 -15.98 -18.40
CA HIS A 79 8.68 -15.70 -19.21
C HIS A 79 8.41 -14.56 -20.21
N GLY A 80 7.31 -14.64 -20.95
CA GLY A 80 6.95 -13.66 -21.96
C GLY A 80 6.65 -12.26 -21.40
N ARG A 81 6.15 -12.16 -20.17
CA ARG A 81 5.95 -10.89 -19.48
C ARG A 81 7.26 -10.33 -18.94
N LEU A 82 8.05 -11.14 -18.23
CA LEU A 82 9.34 -10.72 -17.67
C LEU A 82 10.32 -10.26 -18.74
N ASP A 83 10.41 -10.97 -19.87
CA ASP A 83 11.33 -10.62 -20.96
C ASP A 83 11.04 -9.22 -21.54
N LYS A 84 9.75 -8.86 -21.62
CA LYS A 84 9.27 -7.56 -22.12
C LYS A 84 9.43 -6.40 -21.13
N ILE A 85 9.69 -6.68 -19.84
CA ILE A 85 9.95 -5.62 -18.86
C ILE A 85 11.26 -4.93 -19.23
N ALA A 86 11.22 -3.61 -19.34
CA ALA A 86 12.40 -2.83 -19.66
C ALA A 86 13.46 -2.96 -18.56
N ARG A 87 14.72 -3.01 -18.94
CA ARG A 87 15.84 -3.01 -17.99
C ARG A 87 16.02 -1.60 -17.41
N TYR A 88 16.54 -1.53 -16.20
CA TYR A 88 17.15 -0.30 -15.70
C TYR A 88 18.62 -0.25 -16.15
N GLU A 89 19.14 0.96 -16.36
CA GLU A 89 20.53 1.18 -16.79
C GLU A 89 21.41 1.66 -15.63
N GLU A 90 20.77 2.02 -14.52
CA GLU A 90 21.39 2.48 -13.31
C GLU A 90 22.22 1.37 -12.64
N ASP A 91 23.44 1.71 -12.23
CA ASP A 91 24.27 0.85 -11.39
C ASP A 91 23.76 0.91 -9.94
N PRO A 92 23.33 -0.22 -9.34
CA PRO A 92 22.89 -0.24 -7.95
C PRO A 92 24.03 0.05 -6.96
N GLY A 93 25.30 -0.08 -7.37
CA GLY A 93 26.49 0.15 -6.56
C GLY A 93 26.75 -0.96 -5.52
N GLU A 94 25.71 -1.47 -4.88
CA GLU A 94 25.75 -2.58 -3.92
C GLU A 94 24.74 -3.66 -4.28
N TRP A 95 25.16 -4.91 -4.06
CA TRP A 95 24.42 -6.10 -4.48
C TRP A 95 24.09 -7.01 -3.30
N GLU A 96 24.82 -6.89 -2.19
CA GLU A 96 24.66 -7.74 -1.01
C GLU A 96 23.90 -6.99 0.10
N PHE A 97 22.72 -7.52 0.45
CA PHE A 97 21.86 -6.94 1.48
C PHE A 97 21.45 -7.98 2.51
N ALA A 98 20.96 -7.50 3.65
CA ALA A 98 20.28 -8.33 4.64
C ALA A 98 18.94 -7.73 5.05
N ILE A 99 17.99 -8.62 5.31
CA ILE A 99 16.68 -8.32 5.89
C ILE A 99 16.57 -9.17 7.16
N GLY A 100 16.62 -8.51 8.32
CA GLY A 100 16.77 -9.21 9.60
C GLY A 100 18.02 -10.10 9.61
N ALA A 101 17.83 -11.41 9.77
CA ALA A 101 18.91 -12.41 9.77
C ALA A 101 19.20 -13.01 8.37
N LYS A 102 18.30 -12.81 7.38
CA LYS A 102 18.45 -13.38 6.04
C LYS A 102 19.41 -12.53 5.22
N VAL A 103 20.44 -13.17 4.68
CA VAL A 103 21.40 -12.54 3.75
C VAL A 103 20.95 -12.82 2.33
N LEU A 104 20.96 -11.77 1.50
CA LEU A 104 20.66 -11.79 0.09
C LEU A 104 21.96 -11.48 -0.67
N PRO A 105 22.67 -12.50 -1.19
CA PRO A 105 24.00 -12.33 -1.77
C PRO A 105 23.99 -11.60 -3.12
N ILE A 106 22.89 -11.69 -3.86
CA ILE A 106 22.72 -11.02 -5.15
C ILE A 106 21.31 -10.41 -5.15
N ALA A 107 21.23 -9.11 -4.92
CA ALA A 107 19.98 -8.36 -4.90
C ALA A 107 20.14 -6.94 -5.49
N PRO A 108 20.61 -6.80 -6.75
CA PRO A 108 20.76 -5.50 -7.41
C PRO A 108 19.48 -4.65 -7.41
N SER A 109 18.27 -5.22 -7.51
CA SER A 109 17.03 -4.44 -7.47
C SER A 109 16.76 -3.83 -6.10
N ILE A 110 17.17 -4.50 -5.02
CA ILE A 110 17.17 -3.90 -3.67
C ILE A 110 18.16 -2.73 -3.61
N GLY A 111 19.34 -2.88 -4.22
CA GLY A 111 20.32 -1.80 -4.34
C GLY A 111 19.77 -0.58 -5.08
N ILE A 112 19.02 -0.79 -6.16
CA ILE A 112 18.29 0.27 -6.85
C ILE A 112 17.28 0.94 -5.90
N CYS A 113 16.47 0.17 -5.15
CA CYS A 113 15.53 0.74 -4.18
C CYS A 113 16.23 1.61 -3.12
N VAL A 114 17.35 1.14 -2.58
CA VAL A 114 18.17 1.90 -1.61
C VAL A 114 18.72 3.18 -2.23
N MET A 115 19.27 3.09 -3.45
CA MET A 115 19.78 4.24 -4.20
C MET A 115 18.68 5.28 -4.46
N MET A 116 17.49 4.84 -4.89
CA MET A 116 16.36 5.71 -5.20
C MET A 116 15.80 6.35 -3.92
N ALA A 117 15.73 5.60 -2.82
CA ALA A 117 15.34 6.14 -1.52
C ALA A 117 16.30 7.25 -1.05
N ALA A 118 17.61 7.13 -1.30
CA ALA A 118 18.58 8.20 -1.01
C ALA A 118 18.34 9.49 -1.83
N LYS A 119 17.67 9.37 -2.99
CA LYS A 119 17.21 10.47 -3.84
C LYS A 119 15.77 10.92 -3.51
N GLN A 120 15.20 10.43 -2.41
CA GLN A 120 13.81 10.67 -1.99
C GLN A 120 12.77 10.20 -3.03
N VAL A 121 13.12 9.21 -3.86
CA VAL A 121 12.19 8.58 -4.79
C VAL A 121 11.86 7.19 -4.28
N LEU A 122 10.60 6.98 -3.92
CA LEU A 122 10.12 5.67 -3.50
C LEU A 122 9.74 4.83 -4.71
N ILE A 123 10.29 3.61 -4.73
CA ILE A 123 9.94 2.51 -5.61
C ILE A 123 9.77 1.24 -4.76
N ALA A 124 8.97 0.31 -5.25
CA ALA A 124 8.72 -0.98 -4.60
C ALA A 124 9.38 -2.13 -5.36
N CYS A 125 9.77 -3.16 -4.61
CA CYS A 125 10.20 -4.46 -5.12
C CYS A 125 8.98 -5.36 -5.33
N LEU A 126 8.72 -5.80 -6.56
CA LEU A 126 7.79 -6.88 -6.85
C LEU A 126 8.51 -8.21 -6.61
N THR A 127 8.04 -9.01 -5.66
CA THR A 127 8.69 -10.26 -5.25
C THR A 127 7.71 -11.43 -5.30
N THR A 128 8.21 -12.66 -5.23
CA THR A 128 7.34 -13.85 -5.20
C THR A 128 6.75 -14.06 -3.80
N SER A 129 5.59 -14.70 -3.71
CA SER A 129 4.95 -15.07 -2.44
C SER A 129 5.83 -15.97 -1.55
N THR A 130 6.71 -16.76 -2.16
CA THR A 130 7.66 -17.66 -1.49
C THR A 130 8.91 -16.96 -0.95
N ALA A 131 9.17 -15.70 -1.31
CA ALA A 131 10.38 -15.00 -0.91
C ALA A 131 10.47 -14.69 0.60
N GLY A 132 9.34 -14.79 1.31
CA GLY A 132 9.23 -14.62 2.76
C GLY A 132 9.39 -13.16 3.22
N ARG A 133 9.20 -12.18 2.33
CA ARG A 133 9.31 -10.74 2.61
C ARG A 133 8.12 -10.01 2.01
N ARG A 134 7.47 -9.15 2.80
CA ARG A 134 6.27 -8.40 2.42
C ARG A 134 6.25 -7.05 3.14
N GLY A 135 5.59 -6.07 2.54
CA GLY A 135 5.44 -4.75 3.13
C GLY A 135 6.76 -3.99 3.26
N ALA A 136 6.81 -3.04 4.21
CA ALA A 136 7.97 -2.19 4.42
C ALA A 136 9.02 -2.87 5.30
N GLU A 137 10.16 -3.23 4.72
CA GLU A 137 11.26 -3.91 5.39
C GLU A 137 12.50 -3.03 5.49
N ARG A 138 13.25 -3.15 6.60
CA ARG A 138 14.54 -2.48 6.74
C ARG A 138 15.61 -3.34 6.10
N VAL A 139 16.18 -2.86 4.99
CA VAL A 139 17.31 -3.50 4.33
C VAL A 139 18.62 -2.86 4.81
N VAL A 140 19.64 -3.68 5.02
CA VAL A 140 20.96 -3.25 5.48
C VAL A 140 22.02 -3.75 4.50
N SER A 141 22.87 -2.83 4.05
CA SER A 141 24.04 -3.17 3.24
C SER A 141 25.00 -4.08 4.00
N ARG A 142 25.51 -5.11 3.32
CA ARG A 142 26.54 -6.01 3.87
C ARG A 142 27.96 -5.52 3.64
N THR A 143 28.14 -4.63 2.69
CA THR A 143 29.45 -4.05 2.30
C THR A 143 29.74 -2.71 2.99
N GLY A 144 28.84 -2.26 3.87
CA GLY A 144 29.01 -1.05 4.69
C GLY A 144 28.44 0.22 4.06
N GLY A 145 27.73 0.13 2.94
CA GLY A 145 26.98 1.23 2.36
C GLY A 145 25.66 1.52 3.08
N PRO A 146 24.84 2.43 2.52
CA PRO A 146 23.60 2.83 3.14
C PRO A 146 22.57 1.69 3.14
N GLY A 147 21.76 1.63 4.20
CA GLY A 147 20.52 0.85 4.21
C GLY A 147 19.30 1.76 4.08
N ALA A 148 18.16 1.20 3.71
CA ALA A 148 16.90 1.95 3.58
C ALA A 148 15.71 1.11 4.03
N GLN A 149 14.54 1.74 4.14
CA GLN A 149 13.29 1.01 4.14
C GLN A 149 12.91 0.75 2.68
N VAL A 150 12.60 -0.50 2.34
CA VAL A 150 12.18 -0.93 0.99
C VAL A 150 10.83 -1.61 1.13
N HIS A 151 9.91 -1.29 0.22
CA HIS A 151 8.60 -1.93 0.17
C HIS A 151 8.67 -3.15 -0.75
N PHE A 152 8.30 -4.31 -0.23
CA PHE A 152 8.16 -5.56 -0.97
C PHE A 152 6.68 -5.87 -1.17
N LEU A 153 6.26 -6.04 -2.43
CA LEU A 153 4.92 -6.45 -2.79
C LEU A 153 5.02 -7.89 -3.29
N ALA A 154 4.40 -8.82 -2.57
CA ALA A 154 4.28 -10.20 -3.00
C ALA A 154 2.88 -10.49 -3.59
N ASP A 155 1.89 -9.67 -3.25
CA ASP A 155 0.61 -9.55 -3.96
C ASP A 155 0.10 -8.09 -3.89
N GLU A 156 -1.08 -7.82 -4.44
CA GLU A 156 -1.67 -6.48 -4.47
C GLU A 156 -2.07 -5.95 -3.07
N THR A 157 -2.28 -6.82 -2.09
CA THR A 157 -2.67 -6.44 -0.72
C THR A 157 -1.52 -5.79 0.05
N ASP A 158 -0.28 -6.00 -0.40
CA ASP A 158 0.92 -5.36 0.16
C ASP A 158 1.09 -3.90 -0.33
N ALA A 159 0.35 -3.48 -1.35
CA ALA A 159 0.57 -2.21 -2.04
C ALA A 159 0.02 -0.95 -1.35
N PRO A 160 -1.11 -0.96 -0.61
CA PRO A 160 -1.64 0.26 0.02
C PRO A 160 -0.63 0.97 0.94
N PRO A 161 0.13 0.27 1.81
CA PRO A 161 1.19 0.90 2.59
C PRO A 161 2.26 1.60 1.73
N PHE A 162 2.64 1.04 0.58
CA PHE A 162 3.59 1.67 -0.35
C PHE A 162 3.05 2.98 -0.92
N TRP A 163 1.80 2.98 -1.39
CA TRP A 163 1.17 4.20 -1.93
C TRP A 163 0.99 5.28 -0.87
N ARG A 164 0.67 4.90 0.38
CA ARG A 164 0.63 5.84 1.51
C ARG A 164 2.00 6.46 1.79
N SER A 165 3.08 5.68 1.71
CA SER A 165 4.45 6.22 1.83
C SER A 165 4.78 7.22 0.72
N ILE A 166 4.38 6.93 -0.53
CA ILE A 166 4.54 7.89 -1.63
C ILE A 166 3.78 9.19 -1.30
N LEU A 167 2.53 9.08 -0.84
CA LEU A 167 1.74 10.22 -0.43
C LEU A 167 2.27 10.96 0.79
N ASP A 168 3.15 10.40 1.62
CA ASP A 168 3.84 11.22 2.63
C ASP A 168 5.05 11.95 2.04
N SER A 169 5.78 11.28 1.15
CA SER A 169 7.05 11.78 0.60
C SER A 169 6.91 12.79 -0.54
N ASP A 170 5.84 12.72 -1.34
CA ASP A 170 5.69 13.45 -2.59
C ASP A 170 4.48 14.41 -2.50
N PRO A 171 4.68 15.71 -2.16
CA PRO A 171 3.60 16.68 -2.01
C PRO A 171 2.79 16.93 -3.28
N ASP A 172 3.43 16.85 -4.44
CA ASP A 172 2.79 17.11 -5.74
C ASP A 172 1.82 15.98 -6.13
N LEU A 173 1.87 14.84 -5.42
CA LEU A 173 0.93 13.75 -5.64
C LEU A 173 -0.48 14.02 -5.07
N LEU A 174 -0.63 14.96 -4.13
CA LEU A 174 -1.97 15.34 -3.62
C LEU A 174 -2.88 15.88 -4.73
N ASP A 175 -2.31 16.61 -5.67
CA ASP A 175 -3.06 17.21 -6.78
C ASP A 175 -3.67 16.15 -7.70
N ASN A 176 -3.21 14.90 -7.62
CA ASN A 176 -3.75 13.74 -8.36
C ASN A 176 -4.38 12.68 -7.44
N LEU A 177 -4.53 12.96 -6.14
CA LEU A 177 -4.99 11.97 -5.17
C LEU A 177 -6.44 11.54 -5.45
N ALA A 178 -7.29 12.45 -5.92
CA ALA A 178 -8.67 12.12 -6.30
C ALA A 178 -8.73 10.98 -7.34
N GLU A 179 -7.85 10.99 -8.34
CA GLU A 179 -7.79 9.97 -9.40
C GLU A 179 -7.25 8.62 -8.91
N HIS A 180 -6.45 8.64 -7.83
CA HIS A 180 -5.68 7.49 -7.37
C HIS A 180 -5.98 7.09 -5.92
N GLN A 181 -7.04 7.62 -5.31
CA GLN A 181 -7.39 7.40 -3.90
C GLN A 181 -7.63 5.92 -3.54
N HIS A 182 -8.03 5.12 -4.52
CA HIS A 182 -8.24 3.67 -4.38
C HIS A 182 -6.93 2.89 -4.16
N LEU A 183 -5.77 3.45 -4.53
CA LEU A 183 -4.48 2.78 -4.35
C LEU A 183 -4.04 2.73 -2.87
N PRO A 184 -3.96 3.87 -2.13
CA PRO A 184 -3.67 3.85 -0.70
C PRO A 184 -4.87 3.43 0.16
N PHE A 185 -6.11 3.59 -0.31
CA PHE A 185 -7.32 3.39 0.48
C PHE A 185 -8.39 2.60 -0.29
N PRO A 186 -8.13 1.33 -0.63
CA PRO A 186 -9.01 0.52 -1.47
C PRO A 186 -10.40 0.26 -0.86
N ASP A 187 -10.51 0.30 0.47
CA ASP A 187 -11.75 -0.01 1.21
C ASP A 187 -12.57 1.24 1.57
N ILE A 188 -12.15 2.42 1.10
CA ILE A 188 -12.83 3.70 1.35
C ILE A 188 -13.59 4.16 0.11
N VAL A 189 -14.88 4.43 0.28
CA VAL A 189 -15.67 5.25 -0.62
C VAL A 189 -15.60 6.69 -0.15
N PHE A 190 -14.98 7.53 -0.97
CA PHE A 190 -14.87 8.96 -0.71
C PHE A 190 -16.03 9.71 -1.33
N ALA A 191 -16.52 10.74 -0.62
CA ALA A 191 -17.46 11.68 -1.21
C ALA A 191 -16.77 12.51 -2.32
N GLU A 192 -17.59 13.02 -3.24
CA GLU A 192 -17.12 13.92 -4.28
C GLU A 192 -16.42 15.14 -3.68
N GLU A 193 -15.32 15.60 -4.31
CA GLU A 193 -14.54 16.77 -3.88
C GLU A 193 -14.02 16.71 -2.42
N ILE A 194 -13.93 15.52 -1.80
CA ILE A 194 -13.48 15.40 -0.40
C ILE A 194 -12.08 16.01 -0.18
N TRP A 195 -11.20 15.91 -1.18
CA TRP A 195 -9.83 16.40 -1.09
C TRP A 195 -9.74 17.93 -1.13
N ASP A 196 -10.71 18.60 -1.76
CA ASP A 196 -10.81 20.07 -1.75
C ASP A 196 -11.14 20.59 -0.34
N GLN A 197 -11.67 19.74 0.52
CA GLN A 197 -11.98 20.06 1.91
C GLN A 197 -10.75 20.04 2.82
N LEU A 198 -9.57 19.60 2.37
CA LEU A 198 -8.34 19.60 3.18
C LEU A 198 -8.00 21.00 3.72
N GLY A 199 -8.31 22.05 2.97
CA GLY A 199 -8.11 23.44 3.38
C GLY A 199 -9.01 23.92 4.53
N ARG A 200 -10.01 23.12 4.91
CA ARG A 200 -10.88 23.40 6.07
C ARG A 200 -10.23 23.04 7.40
N PHE A 201 -9.20 22.20 7.39
CA PHE A 201 -8.47 21.87 8.61
C PHE A 201 -7.61 23.03 9.08
N SER A 202 -7.47 23.14 10.40
CA SER A 202 -6.62 24.12 11.07
C SER A 202 -5.22 23.56 11.32
N GLY A 203 -4.18 24.36 11.06
CA GLY A 203 -2.78 24.02 11.35
C GLY A 203 -1.88 23.95 10.11
N PRO A 204 -0.58 23.61 10.28
CA PRO A 204 0.36 23.54 9.17
C PRO A 204 -0.04 22.46 8.15
N PRO A 205 -0.11 22.77 6.83
CA PRO A 205 -0.63 21.83 5.82
C PRO A 205 0.05 20.46 5.80
N LEU A 206 1.39 20.41 5.92
CA LEU A 206 2.13 19.15 5.95
C LEU A 206 1.82 18.29 7.19
N VAL A 207 1.57 18.93 8.34
CA VAL A 207 1.21 18.22 9.58
C VAL A 207 -0.21 17.65 9.45
N VAL A 208 -1.15 18.47 8.99
CA VAL A 208 -2.54 18.05 8.75
C VAL A 208 -2.58 16.88 7.76
N ARG A 209 -1.88 16.99 6.63
CA ARG A 209 -1.80 15.94 5.60
C ARG A 209 -1.37 14.60 6.19
N ARG A 210 -0.28 14.59 6.97
CA ARG A 210 0.23 13.39 7.64
C ARG A 210 -0.80 12.76 8.56
N GLN A 211 -1.48 13.59 9.35
CA GLN A 211 -2.52 13.13 10.26
C GLN A 211 -3.73 12.57 9.51
N VAL A 212 -4.14 13.20 8.41
CA VAL A 212 -5.22 12.71 7.53
C VAL A 212 -4.85 11.35 6.96
N ILE A 213 -3.68 11.21 6.33
CA ILE A 213 -3.23 9.94 5.73
C ILE A 213 -3.17 8.84 6.80
N ALA A 214 -2.61 9.12 7.98
CA ALA A 214 -2.55 8.16 9.07
C ALA A 214 -3.94 7.71 9.55
N ASN A 215 -4.88 8.66 9.72
CA ASN A 215 -6.24 8.32 10.14
C ASN A 215 -7.00 7.55 9.06
N LEU A 216 -6.88 7.93 7.78
CA LEU A 216 -7.50 7.21 6.68
C LEU A 216 -6.92 5.80 6.53
N ALA A 217 -5.62 5.63 6.73
CA ALA A 217 -4.98 4.31 6.74
C ALA A 217 -5.56 3.42 7.84
N GLY A 218 -5.61 3.91 9.09
CA GLY A 218 -6.18 3.17 10.20
C GLY A 218 -7.68 2.87 10.02
N LEU A 219 -8.44 3.81 9.44
CA LEU A 219 -9.85 3.59 9.11
C LEU A 219 -10.01 2.53 8.02
N ASN A 220 -9.27 2.63 6.91
CA ASN A 220 -9.28 1.65 5.81
C ASN A 220 -9.03 0.24 6.33
N ASP A 221 -7.93 0.06 7.08
CA ASP A 221 -7.41 -1.28 7.40
C ASP A 221 -8.21 -1.98 8.53
N HIS A 222 -8.94 -1.22 9.36
CA HIS A 222 -9.55 -1.78 10.57
C HIS A 222 -11.06 -1.55 10.69
N ALA A 223 -11.59 -0.42 10.22
CA ALA A 223 -12.98 -0.04 10.52
C ALA A 223 -14.02 -1.04 9.97
N PRO A 224 -13.93 -1.52 8.71
CA PRO A 224 -14.85 -2.54 8.19
C PRO A 224 -14.99 -3.77 9.08
N ARG A 225 -13.84 -4.36 9.48
CA ARG A 225 -13.82 -5.54 10.35
C ARG A 225 -14.35 -5.23 11.74
N ILE A 226 -13.92 -4.13 12.36
CA ILE A 226 -14.35 -3.77 13.72
C ILE A 226 -15.87 -3.53 13.76
N TRP A 227 -16.46 -2.92 12.74
CA TRP A 227 -17.91 -2.69 12.70
C TRP A 227 -18.71 -3.96 12.43
N SER A 228 -18.14 -4.91 11.69
CA SER A 228 -18.80 -6.19 11.43
C SER A 228 -18.87 -7.03 12.71
N THR A 229 -17.80 -7.06 13.51
CA THR A 229 -17.69 -7.84 14.75
C THR A 229 -18.33 -7.16 15.96
N GLU A 230 -18.11 -5.85 16.14
CA GLU A 230 -18.58 -5.13 17.33
C GLU A 230 -19.86 -4.33 17.07
N LYS A 231 -20.83 -4.45 17.96
CA LYS A 231 -22.10 -3.69 17.89
C LYS A 231 -22.13 -2.48 18.84
N GLN A 232 -21.34 -2.50 19.90
CA GLN A 232 -21.33 -1.42 20.91
C GLN A 232 -20.33 -0.32 20.53
N SER A 233 -20.80 0.93 20.47
CA SER A 233 -19.95 2.06 20.10
C SER A 233 -18.71 2.21 20.99
N VAL A 234 -18.83 1.95 22.29
CA VAL A 234 -17.71 2.02 23.23
C VAL A 234 -16.60 1.02 22.88
N GLN A 235 -16.96 -0.19 22.45
CA GLN A 235 -15.96 -1.19 22.05
C GLN A 235 -15.31 -0.82 20.71
N ARG A 236 -16.08 -0.32 19.74
CA ARG A 236 -15.53 0.17 18.46
C ARG A 236 -14.49 1.26 18.68
N VAL A 237 -14.80 2.26 19.51
CA VAL A 237 -13.85 3.33 19.86
C VAL A 237 -12.57 2.78 20.49
N LYS A 238 -12.72 1.84 21.44
CA LYS A 238 -11.57 1.21 22.10
C LYS A 238 -10.69 0.43 21.13
N LEU A 239 -11.28 -0.37 20.24
CA LEU A 239 -10.53 -1.17 19.26
C LEU A 239 -9.87 -0.30 18.20
N MET A 240 -10.55 0.73 17.68
CA MET A 240 -9.94 1.68 16.75
C MET A 240 -8.72 2.37 17.35
N GLN A 241 -8.76 2.74 18.63
CA GLN A 241 -7.60 3.32 19.31
C GLN A 241 -6.45 2.32 19.48
N ILE A 242 -6.75 1.08 19.87
CA ILE A 242 -5.73 0.07 20.19
C ILE A 242 -5.09 -0.51 18.93
N GLU A 243 -5.89 -0.82 17.92
CA GLU A 243 -5.46 -1.55 16.74
C GLU A 243 -5.05 -0.61 15.60
N ALA A 244 -5.69 0.54 15.47
CA ALA A 244 -5.51 1.45 14.33
C ALA A 244 -4.89 2.80 14.71
N ASP A 245 -4.66 3.07 16.01
CA ASP A 245 -4.27 4.37 16.55
C ASP A 245 -5.18 5.53 16.11
N VAL A 246 -6.48 5.24 15.93
CA VAL A 246 -7.49 6.22 15.51
C VAL A 246 -8.40 6.58 16.68
N ILE A 247 -8.32 7.84 17.13
CA ILE A 247 -9.28 8.39 18.10
C ILE A 247 -10.57 8.73 17.36
N CYS A 248 -11.60 7.89 17.48
CA CYS A 248 -12.92 8.17 16.90
C CYS A 248 -14.04 8.17 17.95
N SER A 249 -15.17 8.79 17.60
CA SER A 249 -16.42 8.70 18.37
C SER A 249 -17.63 8.97 17.47
N PRO A 250 -18.81 8.46 17.80
CA PRO A 250 -20.04 8.91 17.17
C PRO A 250 -20.38 10.34 17.63
N GLU A 251 -21.31 10.97 16.92
CA GLU A 251 -21.92 12.22 17.36
C GLU A 251 -22.58 12.09 18.74
N SER A 252 -22.66 13.23 19.45
CA SER A 252 -23.19 13.24 20.80
C SER A 252 -24.72 13.03 20.82
N PRO A 253 -25.30 12.52 21.93
CA PRO A 253 -26.76 12.45 22.08
C PRO A 253 -27.47 13.79 21.92
N ASN A 254 -26.80 14.91 22.21
CA ASN A 254 -27.35 16.24 22.00
C ASN A 254 -27.38 16.60 20.51
N THR A 255 -26.31 16.31 19.78
CA THR A 255 -26.24 16.48 18.32
C THR A 255 -27.33 15.66 17.63
N HIS A 256 -27.54 14.41 18.05
CA HIS A 256 -28.58 13.53 17.49
C HIS A 256 -30.00 14.08 17.66
N LYS A 257 -30.24 14.87 18.71
CA LYS A 257 -31.54 15.55 18.93
C LYS A 257 -31.70 16.81 18.09
N ASN A 258 -30.61 17.33 17.53
CA ASN A 258 -30.59 18.53 16.71
C ASN A 258 -30.68 18.16 15.22
N ALA A 259 -31.90 18.16 14.69
CA ALA A 259 -32.15 17.83 13.27
C ALA A 259 -31.42 18.74 12.28
N LYS A 260 -31.09 19.99 12.65
CA LYS A 260 -30.28 20.87 11.80
C LYS A 260 -28.82 20.42 11.80
N ALA A 261 -28.27 20.04 12.94
CA ALA A 261 -26.90 19.51 13.02
C ALA A 261 -26.78 18.17 12.31
N MET A 262 -27.70 17.22 12.52
CA MET A 262 -27.65 15.91 11.85
C MET A 262 -27.75 16.01 10.33
N ARG A 263 -28.51 16.98 9.79
CA ARG A 263 -28.55 17.24 8.34
C ARG A 263 -27.20 17.61 7.75
N GLN A 264 -26.29 18.20 8.51
CA GLN A 264 -24.93 18.51 8.04
C GLN A 264 -24.03 17.27 7.96
N ARG A 265 -24.43 16.13 8.54
CA ARG A 265 -23.72 14.85 8.42
C ARG A 265 -24.26 13.99 7.29
N LEU A 266 -25.33 14.40 6.61
CA LEU A 266 -25.83 13.72 5.43
C LEU A 266 -24.96 14.11 4.23
N VAL A 267 -24.35 13.11 3.62
CA VAL A 267 -23.47 13.25 2.47
C VAL A 267 -23.99 12.35 1.36
N ASP A 268 -23.96 12.86 0.13
CA ASP A 268 -24.35 12.08 -1.05
C ASP A 268 -23.18 11.22 -1.51
N PHE A 269 -23.44 9.93 -1.71
CA PHE A 269 -22.54 8.99 -2.36
C PHE A 269 -23.32 8.34 -3.50
N ASP A 270 -23.05 8.75 -4.73
CA ASP A 270 -23.71 8.25 -5.95
C ASP A 270 -25.26 8.28 -5.87
N GLY A 271 -25.83 9.35 -5.33
CA GLY A 271 -27.27 9.54 -5.18
C GLY A 271 -27.88 8.90 -3.93
N GLU A 272 -27.10 8.24 -3.10
CA GLU A 272 -27.52 7.75 -1.78
C GLU A 272 -27.05 8.69 -0.67
N GLN A 273 -28.00 9.11 0.18
CA GLN A 273 -27.70 9.94 1.34
C GLN A 273 -27.25 9.08 2.53
N ILE A 274 -25.97 9.18 2.90
CA ILE A 274 -25.38 8.45 4.02
C ILE A 274 -25.09 9.43 5.16
N SER A 275 -25.47 9.05 6.38
CA SER A 275 -25.19 9.82 7.59
C SER A 275 -23.80 9.51 8.13
N CYS A 276 -22.83 10.38 7.85
CA CYS A 276 -21.46 10.33 8.39
C CYS A 276 -21.42 10.83 9.85
N GLU A 277 -22.08 10.10 10.75
CA GLU A 277 -22.22 10.46 12.17
C GLU A 277 -21.01 10.05 13.03
N TRP A 278 -20.07 9.27 12.50
CA TRP A 278 -18.81 9.00 13.18
C TRP A 278 -17.78 10.02 12.78
N HIS A 279 -16.85 10.32 13.68
CA HIS A 279 -15.72 11.17 13.35
C HIS A 279 -14.43 10.70 13.99
N ALA A 280 -13.35 10.70 13.21
CA ALA A 280 -11.98 10.57 13.69
C ALA A 280 -11.41 11.95 14.03
N LYS A 281 -10.58 12.04 15.07
CA LYS A 281 -10.02 13.30 15.59
C LYS A 281 -8.53 13.39 15.23
N LEU A 282 -8.15 14.40 14.45
CA LEU A 282 -6.73 14.68 14.21
C LEU A 282 -6.11 15.47 15.37
N SER A 283 -6.94 16.24 16.09
CA SER A 283 -6.55 16.92 17.32
C SER A 283 -7.68 16.85 18.38
N PRO A 284 -7.38 17.10 19.67
CA PRO A 284 -8.40 17.02 20.71
C PRO A 284 -9.61 17.94 20.48
N THR A 285 -9.39 19.15 19.97
CA THR A 285 -10.38 20.23 19.92
C THR A 285 -10.92 20.54 18.53
N CYS A 286 -10.18 20.23 17.48
CA CYS A 286 -10.57 20.51 16.09
C CYS A 286 -10.10 19.40 15.14
N ASN A 287 -10.36 19.59 13.85
CA ASN A 287 -9.98 18.72 12.74
C ASN A 287 -10.59 17.33 12.84
N ARG A 288 -11.73 17.15 12.18
CA ARG A 288 -12.51 15.92 12.16
C ARG A 288 -12.64 15.37 10.75
N ILE A 289 -12.47 14.06 10.64
CA ILE A 289 -12.83 13.28 9.46
C ILE A 289 -14.15 12.58 9.79
N HIS A 290 -15.24 13.00 9.15
CA HIS A 290 -16.54 12.36 9.33
C HIS A 290 -16.69 11.18 8.39
N PHE A 291 -17.18 10.07 8.94
CA PHE A 291 -17.33 8.82 8.22
C PHE A 291 -18.56 8.03 8.67
N ALA A 292 -18.91 7.03 7.87
CA ALA A 292 -19.88 5.99 8.20
C ALA A 292 -19.31 4.63 7.80
N VAL A 293 -19.75 3.56 8.45
CA VAL A 293 -19.48 2.19 7.99
C VAL A 293 -20.81 1.47 7.84
N ARG A 294 -21.09 1.00 6.63
CA ARG A 294 -22.34 0.32 6.27
C ARG A 294 -22.02 -0.88 5.41
N GLU A 295 -22.63 -2.02 5.72
CA GLU A 295 -22.53 -3.25 4.91
C GLU A 295 -21.07 -3.70 4.64
N GLY A 296 -20.16 -3.41 5.58
CA GLY A 296 -18.74 -3.74 5.46
C GLY A 296 -17.92 -2.73 4.65
N GLN A 297 -18.52 -1.63 4.20
CA GLN A 297 -17.85 -0.58 3.44
C GLN A 297 -17.72 0.70 4.27
N LEU A 298 -16.57 1.37 4.17
CA LEU A 298 -16.27 2.62 4.86
C LEU A 298 -16.51 3.80 3.91
N PHE A 299 -17.32 4.75 4.36
CA PHE A 299 -17.67 5.97 3.64
C PHE A 299 -17.06 7.18 4.34
N VAL A 300 -16.23 7.97 3.66
CA VAL A 300 -15.62 9.19 4.20
C VAL A 300 -16.20 10.39 3.47
N GLY A 301 -16.92 11.24 4.21
CA GLY A 301 -17.78 12.26 3.61
C GLY A 301 -17.41 13.70 3.88
N ILE A 302 -16.75 14.00 5.01
CA ILE A 302 -16.49 15.39 5.41
C ILE A 302 -15.13 15.51 6.07
N PHE A 303 -14.33 16.45 5.59
CA PHE A 303 -13.20 17.02 6.33
C PHE A 303 -13.60 18.40 6.83
N ASP A 304 -13.44 18.65 8.13
CA ASP A 304 -13.81 19.93 8.71
C ASP A 304 -13.02 20.26 9.98
N GLU A 305 -12.86 21.55 10.28
CA GLU A 305 -12.29 21.98 11.56
C GLU A 305 -13.22 21.61 12.72
N HIS A 306 -14.50 21.97 12.61
CA HIS A 306 -15.53 21.62 13.58
C HIS A 306 -16.95 21.88 13.04
N LEU A 307 -17.72 20.80 12.82
CA LEU A 307 -19.13 20.95 12.45
C LEU A 307 -19.96 21.47 13.64
N PRO A 308 -20.97 22.33 13.39
CA PRO A 308 -21.93 22.76 14.42
C PRO A 308 -22.58 21.59 15.17
N VAL A 309 -22.86 21.81 16.46
CA VAL A 309 -23.45 20.85 17.41
C VAL A 309 -24.93 21.15 17.64
#